data_AF-A0AAW9I7Y4-F1
#
_entry.id   AF-A0AAW9I7Y4-F1
#
_cell.length_a   1.000
_cell.length_b   1.000
_cell.length_c   1.000
_cell.angle_alpha   90.00
_cell.angle_beta   90.00
_cell.angle_gamma   90.00
#
_symmetry.space_group_name_H-M   'P 1'
#
loop_
_entity.id
_entity.type
_entity.pdbx_description
1 polymer ?
#
loop_
_entity_poly.entity_id
_entity_poly.type
_entity_poly.pdbx_seq_one_letter_code
_entity_poly.pdbx_strand_id
1 'polypeptide(L)'
;LNENIHIGLIDHLFYAIKRLEDNEEIQNPFLVEIETLYSREFEMASDLANRISGELKLDIPEGEKGFIALHIHSARNNGKLSNTIKYSFLSNSIVQHVEDRLNIKINKRSLDYARFLTHIRFAIERIITNSPIKNDLIDAIREKYPLSYKIAEETRKIICRVLDISSVSEDEVAYLAMHIERFRVSIIK
;
A
#
# COMPACT_ATOMS: atom_id res chain seq x y z
N LEU A 1 -0.15 -24.84 -3.13
CA LEU A 1 0.65 -23.61 -2.96
C LEU A 1 1.83 -23.71 -3.90
N ASN A 2 2.20 -22.62 -4.58
CA ASN A 2 3.30 -22.62 -5.55
C ASN A 2 4.64 -22.75 -4.80
N GLU A 3 5.42 -23.79 -5.09
CA GLU A 3 6.63 -24.19 -4.34
C GLU A 3 7.71 -23.10 -4.34
N ASN A 4 7.81 -22.32 -5.42
CA ASN A 4 8.77 -21.22 -5.53
C ASN A 4 8.49 -20.06 -4.57
N ILE A 5 7.27 -19.96 -4.03
CA ILE A 5 6.93 -18.85 -3.12
C ILE A 5 7.29 -19.17 -1.67
N HIS A 6 7.52 -20.45 -1.33
CA HIS A 6 8.03 -20.83 0.00
C HIS A 6 9.48 -20.38 0.21
N ILE A 7 10.30 -20.37 -0.84
CA ILE A 7 11.72 -19.99 -0.76
C ILE A 7 11.87 -18.55 -0.27
N GLY A 8 11.15 -17.59 -0.85
CA GLY A 8 11.31 -16.19 -0.51
C GLY A 8 10.92 -15.84 0.93
N LEU A 9 9.89 -16.48 1.49
CA LEU A 9 9.52 -16.29 2.90
C LEU A 9 10.56 -16.92 3.84
N ILE A 10 11.06 -18.11 3.50
CA ILE A 10 12.10 -18.79 4.29
C ILE A 10 13.38 -17.96 4.32
N ASP A 11 13.84 -17.46 3.17
CA ASP A 11 15.01 -16.60 3.08
C ASP A 11 14.84 -15.33 3.93
N HIS A 12 13.69 -14.68 3.82
CA HIS A 12 13.38 -13.50 4.64
C HIS A 12 13.43 -13.80 6.13
N LEU A 13 12.79 -14.89 6.58
CA LEU A 13 12.81 -15.29 8.00
C LEU A 13 14.23 -15.61 8.47
N PHE A 14 15.01 -16.33 7.67
CA PHE A 14 16.40 -16.66 8.01
C PHE A 14 17.25 -15.40 8.22
N TYR A 15 17.17 -14.44 7.29
CA TYR A 15 17.92 -13.18 7.42
C TYR A 15 17.36 -12.28 8.53
N ALA A 16 16.04 -12.25 8.73
CA ALA A 16 15.41 -11.47 9.80
C ALA A 16 15.85 -11.98 11.18
N ILE A 17 15.82 -13.29 11.40
CA ILE A 17 16.29 -13.91 12.65
C ILE A 17 17.75 -13.57 12.90
N LYS A 18 18.62 -13.75 11.89
CA LYS A 18 20.05 -13.45 12.02
C LYS A 18 20.30 -11.98 12.43
N ARG A 19 19.60 -11.04 11.80
CA ARG A 19 19.68 -9.61 12.16
C ARG A 19 19.21 -9.35 13.59
N LEU A 20 18.08 -9.95 13.99
CA LEU A 20 17.53 -9.76 15.32
C LEU A 20 18.43 -10.36 16.42
N GLU A 21 19.12 -11.47 16.15
CA GLU A 21 20.17 -12.01 17.04
C GLU A 21 21.34 -11.02 17.21
N ASP A 22 21.67 -10.27 16.16
CA ASP A 22 22.66 -9.19 16.16
C ASP A 22 22.10 -7.85 16.72
N ASN A 23 20.86 -7.83 17.22
CA ASN A 23 20.11 -6.64 17.68
C ASN A 23 19.89 -5.57 16.58
N GLU A 24 19.86 -5.99 15.32
CA GLU A 24 19.56 -5.14 14.18
C GLU A 24 18.05 -5.20 13.85
N GLU A 25 17.31 -4.18 14.29
CA GLU A 25 15.88 -4.04 13.97
C GLU A 25 15.64 -3.25 12.68
N ILE A 26 14.68 -3.71 11.86
CA ILE A 26 14.20 -2.97 10.70
C ILE A 26 12.80 -2.42 10.93
N GLN A 27 12.66 -1.11 10.71
CA GLN A 27 11.35 -0.46 10.67
C GLN A 27 10.68 -0.64 9.32
N ASN A 28 9.39 -0.97 9.35
CA ASN A 28 8.58 -1.03 8.14
C ASN A 28 7.83 0.30 7.95
N PRO A 29 8.19 1.12 6.94
CA PRO A 29 7.57 2.43 6.74
C PRO A 29 6.11 2.36 6.26
N PHE A 30 5.60 1.17 5.93
CA PHE A 30 4.24 0.95 5.42
C PHE A 30 3.41 0.07 6.36
N LEU A 31 3.81 -0.08 7.63
CA LEU A 31 3.16 -1.00 8.57
C LEU A 31 1.64 -0.78 8.64
N VAL A 32 1.20 0.48 8.77
CA VAL A 32 -0.23 0.81 8.87
C VAL A 32 -0.96 0.49 7.56
N GLU A 33 -0.34 0.77 6.42
CA GLU A 33 -0.88 0.44 5.11
C GLU A 33 -1.02 -1.09 4.93
N ILE A 34 -0.04 -1.86 5.40
CA ILE A 34 -0.03 -3.32 5.36
C ILE A 34 -1.14 -3.90 6.25
N GLU A 35 -1.24 -3.45 7.51
CA GLU A 35 -2.30 -3.83 8.44
C GLU A 35 -3.69 -3.54 7.84
N THR A 36 -3.82 -2.42 7.15
CA THR A 36 -5.09 -1.98 6.56
C THR A 36 -5.46 -2.77 5.30
N LEU A 37 -4.50 -3.00 4.39
CA LEU A 37 -4.75 -3.61 3.07
C LEU A 37 -4.71 -5.14 3.10
N TYR A 38 -3.95 -5.72 4.04
CA TYR A 38 -3.61 -7.13 4.10
C TYR A 38 -3.81 -7.68 5.53
N SER A 39 -4.87 -7.24 6.21
CA SER A 39 -5.14 -7.55 7.62
C SER A 39 -5.09 -9.06 7.93
N ARG A 40 -5.63 -9.89 7.03
CA ARG A 40 -5.61 -11.34 7.18
C ARG A 40 -4.20 -11.92 7.08
N GLU A 41 -3.38 -11.42 6.15
CA GLU A 41 -1.98 -11.84 6.04
C GLU A 41 -1.14 -11.32 7.21
N PHE A 42 -1.47 -10.14 7.75
CA PHE A 42 -0.83 -9.60 8.94
C PHE A 42 -1.13 -10.41 10.20
N GLU A 43 -2.37 -10.89 10.35
CA GLU A 43 -2.75 -11.83 11.41
C GLU A 43 -1.97 -13.14 11.31
N MET A 44 -1.90 -13.73 10.11
CA MET A 44 -1.09 -14.94 9.87
C MET A 44 0.39 -14.71 10.15
N ALA A 45 0.92 -13.55 9.77
CA ALA A 45 2.31 -13.17 10.04
C ALA A 45 2.58 -13.02 11.53
N SER A 46 1.63 -12.44 12.26
CA SER A 46 1.71 -12.28 13.71
C SER A 46 1.69 -13.62 14.44
N ASP A 47 0.81 -14.53 14.04
CA ASP A 47 0.76 -15.89 14.58
C ASP A 47 2.05 -16.67 14.32
N LEU A 48 2.61 -16.54 13.11
CA LEU A 48 3.89 -17.15 12.76
C LEU A 48 5.04 -16.56 13.59
N ALA A 49 5.11 -15.24 13.69
CA ALA A 49 6.12 -14.54 14.49
C ALA A 49 6.06 -14.98 15.96
N ASN A 50 4.87 -15.03 16.56
CA ASN A 50 4.71 -15.46 17.96
C ASN A 50 5.20 -16.89 18.20
N ARG A 51 5.00 -17.81 17.25
CA ARG A 51 5.52 -19.18 17.34
C ARG A 51 7.04 -19.21 17.30
N ILE A 52 7.65 -18.50 16.35
CA ILE A 52 9.11 -18.41 16.22
C ILE A 52 9.72 -17.78 17.47
N SER A 53 9.11 -16.71 17.99
CA SER A 53 9.54 -16.07 19.24
C SER A 53 9.53 -17.03 20.42
N GLY A 54 8.53 -17.92 20.52
CA GLY A 54 8.47 -18.93 21.57
C GLY A 54 9.57 -20.00 21.46
N GLU A 55 9.91 -20.43 20.24
CA GLU A 55 10.92 -21.45 19.99
C GLU A 55 12.36 -20.90 20.15
N LEU A 56 12.60 -19.70 19.65
CA LEU A 56 13.95 -19.09 19.61
C LEU A 56 14.22 -18.12 20.77
N LYS A 57 13.22 -17.82 21.60
CA LYS A 57 13.30 -16.80 22.67
C LYS A 57 13.78 -15.43 22.15
N LEU A 58 13.32 -15.08 20.96
CA LEU A 58 13.67 -13.87 20.23
C LEU A 58 12.43 -13.00 20.05
N ASP A 59 12.53 -11.70 20.32
CA ASP A 59 11.42 -10.78 20.04
C ASP A 59 11.38 -10.43 18.55
N ILE A 60 10.21 -10.61 17.93
CA ILE A 60 10.01 -10.27 16.51
C ILE A 60 9.16 -9.00 16.44
N PRO A 61 9.74 -7.86 16.04
CA PRO A 61 9.06 -6.58 16.05
C PRO A 61 7.97 -6.50 14.97
N GLU A 62 7.03 -5.56 15.14
CA GLU A 62 5.91 -5.35 14.22
C GLU A 62 6.36 -5.07 12.78
N GLY A 63 7.52 -4.42 12.60
CA GLY A 63 8.10 -4.18 11.28
C GLY A 63 8.34 -5.46 10.49
N GLU A 64 8.88 -6.48 11.15
CA GLU A 64 9.13 -7.81 10.56
C GLU A 64 7.82 -8.55 10.29
N LYS A 65 6.84 -8.47 11.20
CA LYS A 65 5.49 -8.99 10.96
C LYS A 65 4.87 -8.39 9.70
N GLY A 66 5.08 -7.09 9.47
CA GLY A 66 4.67 -6.41 8.24
C GLY A 66 5.33 -6.99 6.99
N PHE A 67 6.63 -7.28 7.02
CA PHE A 67 7.32 -7.89 5.87
C PHE A 67 6.86 -9.34 5.63
N ILE A 68 6.73 -10.14 6.69
CA ILE A 68 6.19 -11.51 6.61
C ILE A 68 4.79 -11.48 5.97
N ALA A 69 3.94 -10.52 6.35
CA ALA A 69 2.61 -10.36 5.75
C ALA A 69 2.67 -10.11 4.24
N LEU A 70 3.62 -9.27 3.77
CA LEU A 70 3.83 -9.05 2.34
C LEU A 70 4.25 -10.32 1.60
N HIS A 71 5.13 -11.14 2.19
CA HIS A 71 5.54 -12.43 1.65
C HIS A 71 4.35 -13.39 1.54
N ILE A 72 3.53 -13.51 2.59
CA ILE A 72 2.32 -14.34 2.60
C ILE A 72 1.32 -13.84 1.53
N HIS A 73 1.11 -12.52 1.43
CA HIS A 73 0.20 -11.94 0.45
C HIS A 73 0.64 -12.25 -0.98
N SER A 74 1.93 -12.07 -1.28
CA SER A 74 2.50 -12.40 -2.57
C SER A 74 2.29 -13.89 -2.92
N ALA A 75 2.45 -14.78 -1.94
CA ALA A 75 2.25 -16.22 -2.07
C ALA A 75 0.83 -16.61 -2.43
N ARG A 76 -0.15 -16.01 -1.74
CA ARG A 76 -1.55 -16.37 -1.90
C ARG A 76 -2.14 -15.87 -3.22
N ASN A 77 -1.64 -14.75 -3.74
CA ASN A 77 -2.19 -14.10 -4.93
C ASN A 77 -1.42 -14.45 -6.22
N ASN A 78 -0.48 -15.40 -6.17
CA ASN A 78 0.46 -15.68 -7.28
C ASN A 78 1.12 -14.40 -7.83
N GLY A 79 1.27 -13.40 -6.96
CA GLY A 79 1.82 -12.09 -7.31
C GLY A 79 3.33 -12.06 -7.12
N LYS A 80 3.98 -11.04 -7.69
CA LYS A 80 5.37 -10.73 -7.38
C LYS A 80 5.45 -9.90 -6.11
N LEU A 81 6.32 -10.28 -5.17
CA LEU A 81 6.52 -9.54 -3.92
C LEU A 81 6.89 -8.09 -4.20
N SER A 82 7.71 -7.86 -5.23
CA SER A 82 8.10 -6.54 -5.69
C SER A 82 6.90 -5.66 -6.07
N ASN A 83 5.82 -6.23 -6.62
CA ASN A 83 4.60 -5.47 -6.90
C ASN A 83 3.87 -5.10 -5.60
N THR A 84 3.76 -6.02 -4.65
CA THR A 84 3.10 -5.76 -3.35
C THR A 84 3.81 -4.65 -2.56
N ILE A 85 5.16 -4.66 -2.58
CA ILE A 85 5.97 -3.58 -2.01
C ILE A 85 5.73 -2.26 -2.76
N LYS A 86 5.74 -2.28 -4.09
CA LYS A 86 5.43 -1.08 -4.91
C LYS A 86 4.05 -0.51 -4.61
N TYR A 87 3.02 -1.36 -4.43
CA TYR A 87 1.68 -0.94 -4.07
C TYR A 87 1.67 -0.19 -2.73
N SER A 88 2.37 -0.73 -1.74
CA SER A 88 2.45 -0.16 -0.39
C SER A 88 3.20 1.18 -0.40
N PHE A 89 4.34 1.25 -1.09
CA PHE A 89 5.13 2.47 -1.25
C PHE A 89 4.37 3.58 -1.98
N LEU A 90 3.73 3.26 -3.11
CA LEU A 90 2.93 4.22 -3.87
C LEU A 90 1.73 4.70 -3.05
N SER A 91 1.03 3.80 -2.37
CA SER A 91 -0.12 4.16 -1.55
C SER A 91 0.28 5.14 -0.44
N ASN A 92 1.39 4.87 0.25
CA ASN A 92 1.93 5.76 1.27
C ASN A 92 2.35 7.12 0.70
N SER A 93 3.06 7.13 -0.44
CA SER A 93 3.50 8.37 -1.13
C SER A 93 2.31 9.24 -1.56
N ILE A 94 1.24 8.61 -2.05
CA ILE A 94 0.03 9.32 -2.47
C ILE A 94 -0.71 9.89 -1.27
N VAL A 95 -0.84 9.12 -0.19
CA VAL A 95 -1.46 9.57 1.06
C VAL A 95 -0.70 10.77 1.62
N GLN A 96 0.64 10.70 1.70
CA GLN A 96 1.47 11.82 2.16
C GLN A 96 1.28 13.07 1.28
N HIS A 97 1.29 12.90 -0.05
CA HIS A 97 1.02 14.01 -0.95
C HIS A 97 -0.36 14.65 -0.71
N VAL A 98 -1.38 13.83 -0.44
CA VAL A 98 -2.73 14.33 -0.11
C VAL A 98 -2.74 15.06 1.24
N GLU A 99 -2.05 14.56 2.26
CA GLU A 99 -1.87 15.23 3.55
C GLU A 99 -1.25 16.62 3.37
N ASP A 100 -0.13 16.69 2.65
CA ASP A 100 0.60 17.92 2.40
C ASP A 100 -0.24 18.93 1.63
N ARG A 101 -0.92 18.48 0.57
CA ARG A 101 -1.73 19.36 -0.29
C ARG A 101 -3.01 19.86 0.35
N LEU A 102 -3.56 19.13 1.30
CA LEU A 102 -4.73 19.55 2.06
C LEU A 102 -4.35 20.22 3.39
N ASN A 103 -3.08 20.20 3.78
CA ASN A 103 -2.57 20.67 5.07
C ASN A 103 -3.32 20.05 6.25
N ILE A 104 -3.43 18.72 6.24
CA ILE A 104 -4.15 17.92 7.24
C ILE A 104 -3.22 16.84 7.80
N LYS A 105 -3.61 16.26 8.93
CA LYS A 105 -3.10 14.95 9.37
C LYS A 105 -4.20 13.91 9.29
N ILE A 106 -3.97 12.84 8.55
CA ILE A 106 -4.92 11.76 8.37
C ILE A 106 -4.84 10.80 9.55
N ASN A 107 -5.99 10.53 10.17
CA ASN A 107 -6.10 9.42 11.11
C ASN A 107 -6.05 8.10 10.32
N LYS A 108 -4.87 7.48 10.27
CA LYS A 108 -4.65 6.21 9.56
C LYS A 108 -5.36 5.00 10.17
N ARG A 109 -6.01 5.13 11.34
CA ARG A 109 -6.87 4.08 11.93
C ARG A 109 -8.36 4.26 11.59
N SER A 110 -8.72 5.30 10.82
CA SER A 110 -10.11 5.58 10.46
C SER A 110 -10.63 4.69 9.33
N LEU A 111 -11.94 4.43 9.32
CA LEU A 111 -12.61 3.72 8.23
C LEU A 111 -12.53 4.48 6.90
N ASP A 112 -12.54 5.81 6.94
CA ASP A 112 -12.43 6.63 5.73
C ASP A 112 -11.03 6.53 5.12
N TYR A 113 -9.99 6.49 5.94
CA TYR A 113 -8.63 6.20 5.47
C TYR A 113 -8.53 4.80 4.88
N ALA A 114 -9.05 3.78 5.56
CA ALA A 114 -9.00 2.40 5.07
C ALA A 114 -9.68 2.26 3.69
N ARG A 115 -10.83 2.91 3.52
CA ARG A 115 -11.54 2.97 2.24
C ARG A 115 -10.72 3.72 1.18
N PHE A 116 -10.17 4.88 1.52
CA PHE A 116 -9.37 5.69 0.61
C PHE A 116 -8.13 4.93 0.12
N LEU A 117 -7.40 4.31 1.05
CA LEU A 117 -6.22 3.50 0.77
C LEU A 117 -6.54 2.30 -0.13
N THR A 118 -7.68 1.64 0.10
CA THR A 118 -8.15 0.54 -0.76
C THR A 118 -8.35 1.00 -2.21
N HIS A 119 -8.97 2.16 -2.42
CA HIS A 119 -9.18 2.69 -3.77
C HIS A 119 -7.87 3.11 -4.45
N ILE A 120 -6.92 3.69 -3.71
CA ILE A 120 -5.58 3.99 -4.24
C ILE A 120 -4.89 2.70 -4.68
N ARG A 121 -4.90 1.66 -3.83
CA ARG A 121 -4.33 0.35 -4.18
C ARG A 121 -4.92 -0.19 -5.48
N PHE A 122 -6.25 -0.18 -5.63
CA PHE A 122 -6.89 -0.66 -6.86
C PHE A 122 -6.52 0.15 -8.11
N ALA A 123 -6.36 1.47 -7.99
CA ALA A 123 -5.87 2.28 -9.11
C ALA A 123 -4.45 1.90 -9.51
N ILE A 124 -3.55 1.77 -8.53
CA ILE A 124 -2.15 1.36 -8.77
C ILE A 124 -2.10 -0.04 -9.40
N GLU A 125 -2.91 -0.98 -8.92
CA GLU A 125 -2.99 -2.34 -9.46
C GLU A 125 -3.41 -2.34 -10.92
N ARG A 126 -4.46 -1.58 -11.29
CA ARG A 126 -4.88 -1.42 -12.69
C ARG A 126 -3.80 -0.80 -13.57
N ILE A 127 -3.10 0.22 -13.05
CA ILE A 127 -2.00 0.87 -13.77
C ILE A 127 -0.85 -0.12 -14.02
N ILE A 128 -0.43 -0.88 -12.99
CA ILE A 128 0.65 -1.87 -13.12
C ILE A 128 0.26 -3.04 -14.04
N THR A 129 -1.00 -3.47 -13.99
CA THR A 129 -1.49 -4.60 -14.80
C THR A 129 -1.98 -4.16 -16.19
N ASN A 130 -1.83 -2.88 -16.54
CA ASN A 130 -2.31 -2.28 -17.79
C ASN A 130 -3.77 -2.61 -18.10
N SER A 131 -4.62 -2.56 -17.07
CA SER A 131 -6.05 -2.87 -17.14
C SER A 131 -6.88 -1.64 -16.73
N PRO A 132 -6.83 -0.55 -17.52
CA PRO A 132 -7.43 0.72 -17.15
C PRO A 132 -8.96 0.63 -17.10
N ILE A 133 -9.57 1.45 -16.24
CA ILE A 133 -11.00 1.69 -16.25
C ILE A 133 -11.35 2.84 -17.18
N LYS A 134 -12.50 2.78 -17.85
CA LYS A 134 -13.07 3.92 -18.58
C LYS A 134 -13.88 4.80 -17.63
N ASN A 135 -13.71 6.11 -17.69
CA ASN A 135 -14.43 7.09 -16.90
C ASN A 135 -15.09 8.13 -17.82
N ASP A 136 -16.40 7.96 -18.06
CA ASP A 136 -17.15 8.86 -18.94
C ASP A 136 -17.46 10.23 -18.31
N LEU A 137 -17.05 10.47 -17.05
CA LEU A 137 -17.36 11.67 -16.28
C LEU A 137 -16.14 12.57 -16.04
N ILE A 138 -15.03 12.39 -16.77
CA ILE A 138 -13.78 13.14 -16.59
C ILE A 138 -14.04 14.66 -16.54
N ASP A 139 -14.76 15.21 -17.52
CA ASP A 139 -15.01 16.65 -17.59
C ASP A 139 -15.84 17.16 -16.41
N ALA A 140 -16.89 16.42 -16.04
CA ALA A 140 -17.74 16.77 -14.89
C ALA A 140 -16.95 16.71 -13.57
N ILE A 141 -16.06 15.73 -13.39
CA ILE A 141 -15.20 15.60 -12.21
C ILE A 141 -14.20 16.76 -12.17
N ARG A 142 -13.59 17.09 -13.31
CA ARG A 142 -12.62 18.19 -13.44
C ARG A 142 -13.25 19.54 -13.12
N GLU A 143 -14.46 19.80 -13.61
CA GLU A 143 -15.20 21.04 -13.37
C GLU A 143 -15.68 21.13 -11.91
N LYS A 144 -16.26 20.05 -11.38
CA LYS A 144 -16.89 20.05 -10.05
C LYS A 144 -15.89 19.97 -8.90
N TYR A 145 -14.77 19.27 -9.08
CA TYR A 145 -13.77 19.00 -8.05
C TYR A 145 -12.36 19.46 -8.45
N PRO A 146 -12.16 20.75 -8.80
CA PRO A 146 -10.92 21.23 -9.41
C PRO A 146 -9.69 21.03 -8.50
N LEU A 147 -9.85 21.18 -7.18
CA LEU A 147 -8.77 20.93 -6.22
C LEU A 147 -8.37 19.45 -6.19
N SER A 148 -9.32 18.55 -6.03
CA SER A 148 -9.07 17.11 -5.95
C SER A 148 -8.55 16.55 -7.28
N TYR A 149 -9.02 17.09 -8.41
CA TYR A 149 -8.46 16.77 -9.73
C TYR A 149 -7.00 17.23 -9.86
N LYS A 150 -6.66 18.43 -9.39
CA LYS A 150 -5.27 18.91 -9.37
C LYS A 150 -4.37 18.03 -8.51
N ILE A 151 -4.83 17.58 -7.35
CA ILE A 151 -4.06 16.65 -6.49
C ILE A 151 -3.87 15.32 -7.21
N ALA A 152 -4.91 14.78 -7.86
CA ALA A 152 -4.80 13.54 -8.65
C ALA A 152 -3.81 13.66 -9.82
N GLU A 153 -3.76 14.81 -10.49
CA GLU A 153 -2.79 15.12 -11.54
C GLU A 153 -1.34 15.17 -11.03
N GLU A 154 -1.14 15.66 -9.80
CA GLU A 154 0.16 15.64 -9.14
C GLU A 154 0.53 14.20 -8.72
N THR A 155 -0.42 13.44 -8.19
CA THR A 155 -0.28 12.00 -7.91
C THR A 155 0.09 11.21 -9.15
N ARG A 156 -0.48 11.50 -10.32
CA ARG A 156 -0.08 10.88 -11.59
C ARG A 156 1.42 10.99 -11.82
N LYS A 157 2.03 12.15 -11.55
CA LYS A 157 3.49 12.34 -11.72
C LYS A 157 4.30 11.49 -10.74
N ILE A 158 3.82 11.29 -9.52
CA ILE A 158 4.42 10.38 -8.53
C ILE A 158 4.39 8.96 -9.08
N ILE A 159 3.24 8.51 -9.56
CA ILE A 159 3.05 7.16 -10.12
C ILE A 159 3.99 6.94 -11.32
N CYS A 160 3.99 7.85 -12.30
CA CYS A 160 4.87 7.78 -13.46
C CYS A 160 6.34 7.64 -13.08
N ARG A 161 6.81 8.45 -12.13
CA ARG A 161 8.21 8.44 -11.67
C ARG A 161 8.58 7.12 -11.00
N VAL A 162 7.73 6.61 -10.11
CA VAL A 162 8.03 5.43 -9.30
C VAL A 162 7.91 4.13 -10.11
N LEU A 163 6.98 4.09 -11.06
CA LEU A 163 6.78 2.93 -11.93
C LEU A 163 7.63 2.96 -13.19
N ASP A 164 8.34 4.07 -13.45
CA ASP A 164 9.09 4.32 -14.68
C ASP A 164 8.22 4.12 -15.94
N ILE A 165 7.03 4.74 -15.92
CA ILE A 165 6.07 4.71 -17.04
C ILE A 165 5.86 6.11 -17.59
N SER A 166 5.64 6.19 -18.90
CA SER A 166 5.50 7.46 -19.62
C SER A 166 4.21 8.21 -19.28
N SER A 167 3.13 7.50 -18.94
CA SER A 167 1.84 8.12 -18.67
C SER A 167 0.91 7.23 -17.83
N VAL A 168 -0.08 7.87 -17.21
CA VAL A 168 -1.28 7.26 -16.63
C VAL A 168 -2.48 7.89 -17.35
N SER A 169 -3.49 7.08 -17.69
CA SER A 169 -4.68 7.54 -18.41
C SER A 169 -5.46 8.60 -17.64
N GLU A 170 -6.14 9.50 -18.35
CA GLU A 170 -7.01 10.49 -17.70
C GLU A 170 -8.15 9.84 -16.92
N ASP A 171 -8.64 8.67 -17.34
CA ASP A 171 -9.65 7.93 -16.61
C ASP A 171 -9.21 7.53 -15.19
N GLU A 172 -7.95 7.12 -15.02
CA GLU A 172 -7.39 6.79 -13.71
C GLU A 172 -7.15 8.05 -12.87
N VAL A 173 -6.76 9.16 -13.50
CA VAL A 173 -6.67 10.47 -12.83
C VAL A 173 -8.04 10.90 -12.30
N ALA A 174 -9.09 10.78 -13.12
CA ALA A 174 -10.45 11.11 -12.72
C ALA A 174 -10.96 10.18 -11.62
N TYR A 175 -10.65 8.88 -11.69
CA TYR A 175 -10.96 7.92 -10.63
C TYR A 175 -10.29 8.33 -9.30
N LEU A 176 -8.98 8.63 -9.32
CA LEU A 176 -8.26 9.10 -8.14
C LEU A 176 -8.85 10.42 -7.60
N ALA A 177 -9.18 11.37 -8.48
CA ALA A 177 -9.77 12.65 -8.11
C ALA A 177 -11.10 12.48 -7.34
N MET A 178 -11.96 11.56 -7.79
CA MET A 178 -13.21 11.24 -7.09
C MET A 178 -12.97 10.70 -5.68
N HIS A 179 -11.99 9.81 -5.52
CA HIS A 179 -11.68 9.21 -4.23
C HIS A 179 -10.98 10.18 -3.28
N ILE A 180 -10.11 11.05 -3.80
CA ILE A 180 -9.54 12.17 -3.05
C ILE A 180 -10.66 13.12 -2.58
N GLU A 181 -11.58 13.49 -3.47
CA GLU A 181 -12.69 14.38 -3.09
C GLU A 181 -13.57 13.76 -2.01
N ARG A 182 -13.95 12.49 -2.18
CA ARG A 182 -14.77 11.78 -1.20
C ARG A 182 -14.09 11.75 0.17
N PHE A 183 -12.79 11.47 0.20
CA PHE A 183 -12.01 11.45 1.44
C PHE A 183 -11.88 12.85 2.04
N ARG A 184 -11.60 13.87 1.23
CA ARG A 184 -11.56 15.28 1.64
C ARG A 184 -12.86 15.73 2.29
N VAL A 185 -14.00 15.36 1.73
CA VAL A 185 -15.32 15.70 2.29
C VAL A 185 -15.60 14.95 3.59
N SER A 186 -15.11 13.72 3.78
CA SER A 186 -15.34 12.98 5.02
C SER A 186 -14.56 13.53 6.21
N ILE A 187 -13.38 14.13 5.99
CA ILE A 187 -12.51 14.65 7.06
C ILE A 187 -12.79 16.10 7.46
N ILE A 188 -13.54 16.86 6.66
CA ILE A 188 -13.90 18.27 6.93
C ILE A 188 -15.19 18.37 7.79
N LYS A 189 -15.86 17.24 8.04
CA LYS A 189 -17.01 17.17 8.95
C LYS A 189 -16.56 17.19 10.41
#